data_AF-A0A1C5NEL2-F1
#
_entry.id   AF-A0A1C5NEL2-F1
#
_cell.length_a   1.000
_cell.length_b   1.000
_cell.length_c   1.000
_cell.angle_alpha   90.00
_cell.angle_beta   90.00
_cell.angle_gamma   90.00
#
_symmetry.space_group_name_H-M   'P 1'
#
loop_
_entity.id
_entity.type
_entity.pdbx_description
1 polymer ?
#
loop_
_entity_poly.entity_id
_entity_poly.type
_entity_poly.pdbx_seq_one_letter_code
_entity_poly.pdbx_strand_id
1 'polypeptide(L)'
;MNHKKDFLEWKESTFTEICDNLSDVVCTDRKLNVGDKVIFKNKHGIKFGPFEVLGFCKPDNGGGCVFLDKSSYWFPAPLDSLTIIK
;
A
#
# COMPACT_ATOMS: atom_id res chain seq x y z
N MET A 1 13.81 -7.59 1.38
CA MET A 1 13.54 -7.66 2.83
C MET A 1 12.05 -7.72 3.01
N ASN A 2 11.57 -8.59 3.89
CA ASN A 2 10.16 -8.80 4.19
C ASN A 2 9.87 -8.11 5.53
N HIS A 3 8.98 -7.12 5.50
CA HIS A 3 8.55 -6.26 6.60
C HIS A 3 7.10 -6.56 7.02
N LYS A 4 6.51 -7.65 6.53
CA LYS A 4 5.13 -8.03 6.84
C LYS A 4 4.91 -8.25 8.34
N LYS A 5 5.89 -8.84 9.02
CA LYS A 5 5.81 -9.03 10.49
C LYS A 5 5.82 -7.68 11.21
N ASP A 6 6.76 -6.81 10.87
CA ASP A 6 6.85 -5.45 11.44
C ASP A 6 5.56 -4.66 11.17
N PHE A 7 4.98 -4.80 9.98
CA PHE A 7 3.70 -4.20 9.62
C PHE A 7 2.54 -4.70 10.49
N LEU A 8 2.47 -5.99 10.79
CA LEU A 8 1.41 -6.54 11.65
C LEU A 8 1.54 -6.02 13.09
N GLU A 9 2.75 -5.98 13.64
CA GLU A 9 3.00 -5.42 14.97
C GLU A 9 2.65 -3.93 15.03
N TRP A 10 2.99 -3.17 13.98
CA TRP A 10 2.62 -1.77 13.84
C TRP A 10 1.11 -1.56 13.64
N LYS A 11 0.44 -2.43 12.88
CA LYS A 11 -1.01 -2.39 12.62
C LYS A 11 -1.81 -2.46 13.91
N GLU A 12 -1.38 -3.27 14.88
CA GLU A 12 -2.02 -3.36 16.21
C GLU A 12 -1.78 -2.12 17.08
N SER A 13 -0.74 -1.35 16.78
CA SER A 13 -0.31 -0.20 17.59
C SER A 13 -0.78 1.15 17.03
N THR A 14 -1.27 1.17 15.79
CA THR A 14 -1.72 2.40 15.11
C THR A 14 -3.22 2.63 15.32
N PHE A 15 -3.64 3.90 15.35
CA PHE A 15 -5.05 4.28 15.30
C PHE A 15 -5.61 4.29 13.87
N THR A 16 -4.78 3.98 12.88
CA THR A 16 -5.20 3.95 11.46
C THR A 16 -6.03 2.71 11.19
N GLU A 17 -7.25 2.91 10.68
CA GLU A 17 -8.09 1.82 10.20
C GLU A 17 -7.49 1.25 8.91
N ILE A 18 -7.03 0.00 8.98
CA ILE A 18 -6.46 -0.74 7.83
C ILE A 18 -7.48 -1.78 7.36
N CYS A 19 -7.98 -1.59 6.14
CA CYS A 19 -8.92 -2.46 5.46
C CYS A 19 -8.22 -3.44 4.52
N ASP A 20 -8.84 -4.59 4.27
CA ASP A 20 -8.31 -5.61 3.35
C ASP A 20 -8.75 -5.40 1.90
N ASN A 21 -9.85 -4.66 1.66
CA ASN A 21 -10.33 -4.36 0.31
C ASN A 21 -10.14 -2.89 -0.05
N LEU A 22 -9.70 -2.62 -1.28
CA LEU A 22 -9.54 -1.25 -1.79
C LEU A 22 -10.88 -0.51 -1.89
N SER A 23 -11.96 -1.22 -2.21
CA SER A 23 -13.32 -0.67 -2.32
C SER A 23 -13.85 -0.09 -1.00
N ASP A 24 -13.32 -0.54 0.14
CA ASP A 24 -13.75 -0.08 1.46
C ASP A 24 -13.24 1.34 1.76
N VAL A 25 -12.18 1.78 1.08
CA VAL A 25 -11.49 3.04 1.36
C VAL A 25 -11.52 4.05 0.21
N VAL A 26 -11.68 3.58 -1.03
CA VAL A 26 -11.68 4.42 -2.24
C VAL A 26 -12.70 3.90 -3.24
N CYS A 27 -13.53 4.80 -3.77
CA CYS A 27 -14.40 4.50 -4.92
C CYS A 27 -13.55 4.50 -6.21
N THR A 28 -13.19 3.32 -6.72
CA THR A 28 -12.34 3.16 -7.91
C THR A 28 -12.62 1.85 -8.63
N ASP A 29 -12.45 1.84 -9.97
CA ASP A 29 -12.52 0.63 -10.80
C ASP A 29 -11.21 -0.18 -10.81
N ARG A 30 -10.16 0.32 -10.12
CA ARG A 30 -8.87 -0.35 -10.08
C ARG A 30 -8.97 -1.66 -9.29
N LYS A 31 -8.58 -2.76 -9.93
CA LYS A 31 -8.51 -4.08 -9.32
C LYS A 31 -7.14 -4.27 -8.68
N LEU A 32 -7.02 -3.99 -7.39
CA LEU A 32 -5.82 -4.20 -6.59
C LEU A 32 -6.23 -4.84 -5.26
N ASN A 33 -5.59 -5.94 -4.89
CA ASN A 33 -5.91 -6.72 -3.70
C ASN A 33 -4.68 -6.90 -2.81
N VAL A 34 -4.91 -7.18 -1.52
CA VAL A 34 -3.84 -7.64 -0.62
C VAL A 34 -3.19 -8.90 -1.20
N GLY A 35 -1.86 -8.95 -1.17
CA GLY A 35 -1.06 -10.03 -1.76
C GLY A 35 -0.59 -9.77 -3.19
N ASP A 36 -1.21 -8.84 -3.93
CA ASP A 36 -0.75 -8.47 -5.28
C ASP A 36 0.67 -7.92 -5.24
N LYS A 37 1.47 -8.24 -6.26
CA LYS A 37 2.80 -7.65 -6.45
C LYS A 37 2.71 -6.41 -7.32
N VAL A 38 3.35 -5.33 -6.88
CA VAL A 38 3.34 -4.03 -7.57
C VAL A 38 4.74 -3.45 -7.72
N ILE A 39 4.94 -2.67 -8.79
CA ILE A 39 6.04 -1.71 -8.90
C ILE A 39 5.53 -0.35 -8.42
N PHE A 40 6.24 0.23 -7.45
CA PHE A 40 6.02 1.59 -6.99
C PHE A 40 6.90 2.55 -7.79
N LYS A 41 6.30 3.59 -8.36
CA LYS A 41 7.01 4.68 -9.04
C LYS A 41 6.91 5.94 -8.19
N ASN A 42 8.03 6.46 -7.71
CA ASN A 42 8.02 7.71 -6.95
C ASN A 42 7.76 8.93 -7.86
N LYS A 43 7.58 10.11 -7.25
CA LYS A 43 7.37 11.39 -7.97
C LYS A 43 8.52 11.80 -8.90
N HIS A 44 9.72 11.24 -8.72
CA HIS A 44 10.88 11.46 -9.57
C HIS A 44 10.97 10.46 -10.73
N GLY A 45 10.01 9.55 -10.84
CA GLY A 45 9.94 8.55 -11.89
C GLY A 45 10.78 7.29 -11.64
N ILE A 46 11.44 7.19 -10.48
CA ILE A 46 12.25 6.03 -10.10
C ILE A 46 11.31 4.91 -9.66
N LYS A 47 11.56 3.70 -10.19
CA LYS A 47 10.78 2.49 -9.91
C LYS A 47 11.43 1.67 -8.81
N PHE A 48 10.62 1.17 -7.89
CA PHE A 48 11.00 0.29 -6.79
C PHE A 48 10.07 -0.91 -6.73
N GLY A 49 10.59 -2.04 -6.28
CA GLY A 49 9.83 -3.28 -6.12
C GLY A 49 10.49 -4.47 -6.82
N PRO A 50 9.77 -5.59 -6.98
CA PRO A 50 8.35 -5.78 -6.61
C PRO A 50 8.08 -5.70 -5.10
N PHE A 51 6.96 -5.09 -4.72
CA PHE A 51 6.45 -5.09 -3.34
C PHE A 51 5.08 -5.77 -3.27
N GLU A 52 4.78 -6.40 -2.15
CA GLU A 52 3.46 -6.97 -1.86
C GLU A 52 2.54 -5.91 -1.28
N VAL A 53 1.27 -5.90 -1.68
CA VAL A 53 0.23 -5.10 -1.02
C VAL A 53 -0.14 -5.76 0.31
N LEU A 54 -0.09 -4.98 1.40
CA LEU A 54 -0.37 -5.46 2.75
C LEU A 54 -1.74 -5.03 3.29
N GLY A 55 -2.34 -4.00 2.73
CA GLY A 55 -3.63 -3.47 3.16
C GLY A 55 -3.88 -2.07 2.63
N PHE A 56 -5.03 -1.52 2.99
CA PHE A 56 -5.49 -0.21 2.51
C PHE A 56 -5.94 0.68 3.67
N CYS A 57 -5.89 1.99 3.49
CA CYS A 57 -6.51 2.95 4.41
C CYS A 57 -7.22 4.06 3.63
N LYS A 58 -8.07 4.81 4.31
CA LYS A 58 -8.63 6.04 3.75
C LYS A 58 -7.49 6.97 3.31
N PRO A 59 -7.54 7.54 2.09
CA PRO A 59 -6.49 8.41 1.61
C PRO A 59 -6.35 9.64 2.49
N ASP A 60 -5.10 9.99 2.82
CA ASP A 60 -4.76 11.24 3.51
C ASP A 60 -4.64 12.42 2.52
N ASN A 61 -4.27 13.61 3.02
CA ASN A 61 -4.02 14.78 2.16
C ASN A 61 -2.92 14.55 1.10
N GLY A 62 -2.06 13.54 1.28
CA GLY A 62 -1.04 13.12 0.32
C GLY A 62 -1.54 12.08 -0.69
N GLY A 63 -2.78 11.62 -0.57
CA GLY A 63 -3.41 10.59 -1.41
C GLY A 63 -2.89 9.18 -1.14
N GLY A 64 -2.12 8.96 -0.07
CA GLY A 64 -1.58 7.66 0.29
C GLY A 64 -2.68 6.73 0.82
N CYS A 65 -2.89 5.59 0.17
CA CYS A 65 -3.95 4.65 0.58
C CYS A 65 -3.55 3.16 0.54
N VAL A 66 -2.35 2.82 0.06
CA VAL A 66 -1.92 1.42 -0.11
C VAL A 66 -0.66 1.14 0.72
N PHE A 67 -0.74 0.19 1.65
CA PHE A 67 0.42 -0.28 2.39
C PHE A 67 1.19 -1.33 1.59
N LEU A 68 2.52 -1.19 1.58
CA LEU A 68 3.42 -2.05 0.82
C LEU A 68 4.44 -2.72 1.73
N ASP A 69 4.81 -3.95 1.39
CA ASP A 69 5.92 -4.68 2.02
C ASP A 69 7.28 -4.08 1.64
N LYS A 70 7.60 -2.94 2.28
CA LYS A 70 8.86 -2.19 2.11
C LYS A 70 9.34 -1.67 3.47
N SER A 71 10.58 -1.17 3.51
CA SER A 71 11.19 -0.64 4.73
C SER A 71 10.44 0.53 5.37
N SER A 72 9.57 1.21 4.62
CA SER A 72 8.66 2.25 5.10
C SER A 72 7.21 1.76 5.08
N TYR A 73 6.95 0.56 5.60
CA TYR A 73 5.64 -0.10 5.60
C TYR A 73 4.55 0.74 6.28
N TRP A 74 4.90 1.62 7.21
CA TRP A 74 3.99 2.53 7.91
C TRP A 74 3.54 3.74 7.07
N PHE A 75 4.14 3.94 5.89
CA PHE A 75 3.86 5.08 5.02
C PHE A 75 3.21 4.60 3.71
N PRO A 76 1.88 4.79 3.56
CA PRO A 76 1.13 4.27 2.43
C PRO A 76 1.51 4.98 1.12
N ALA A 77 1.47 4.25 0.02
CA ALA A 77 1.69 4.77 -1.31
C ALA A 77 0.38 5.26 -1.94
N PRO A 78 0.41 6.30 -2.79
CA PRO A 78 -0.74 6.68 -3.60
C PRO A 78 -1.06 5.61 -4.65
N LEU A 79 -2.34 5.33 -4.84
CA LEU A 79 -2.83 4.32 -5.79
C LEU A 79 -2.27 4.53 -7.21
N ASP A 80 -2.19 5.78 -7.67
CA ASP A 80 -1.71 6.15 -9.00
C ASP A 80 -0.20 5.96 -9.19
N SER A 81 0.55 5.80 -8.10
CA SER A 81 1.99 5.51 -8.14
C SER A 81 2.28 4.02 -8.34
N LEU A 82 1.26 3.16 -8.39
CA LEU A 82 1.41 1.71 -8.43
C LEU A 82 1.07 1.12 -9.79
N THR A 83 1.91 0.18 -10.23
CA THR A 83 1.67 -0.68 -11.41
C THR A 83 1.65 -2.13 -10.97
N ILE A 84 0.56 -2.85 -11.25
CA ILE A 84 0.42 -4.28 -10.92
C ILE A 84 1.31 -5.11 -11.83
N ILE A 85 1.98 -6.09 -11.23
CA ILE A 85 2.74 -7.12 -11.92
C ILE A 85 1.83 -8.35 -11.99
N LYS A 86 1.49 -8.76 -13.20
CA LYS A 86 0.74 -9.99 -13.46
C LYS A 86 1.69 -11.17 -13.59
#